data_AF-A0A1M5BZX4-F1
#
_entry.id   AF-A0A1M5BZX4-F1
#
_cell.length_a   1.000
_cell.length_b   1.000
_cell.length_c   1.000
_cell.angle_alpha   90.00
_cell.angle_beta   90.00
_cell.angle_gamma   90.00
#
_symmetry.space_group_name_H-M   'P 1'
#
loop_
_entity.id
_entity.type
_entity.pdbx_description
1 polymer ?
#
loop_
_entity_poly.entity_id
_entity_poly.type
_entity_poly.pdbx_seq_one_letter_code
_entity_poly.pdbx_strand_id
1 'polypeptide(L)'
;MDHFFVLCMGRMLKIGFDYLGIQFFVNFIKMTGMKKIYYLPGMISAVLIPLLFWYYGNQKFEEINVSVMDIGLPAKLSKDKSNLNSTFEPLRNWDYKKIKIEPGKGKENSNFYVSEVKNLQKRNKKNTGIEFILNKNNTYGDFASLLNDMAITQQETYAYDLEKTGHFFATVNYIDPNIEEFKYECFLCHDVISLNEVYKLNLFDKIQQFLINLPKEAFYIMFGFLFLVNISMLSIKERFQMHY
;
A
#
# COMPACT_ATOMS: atom_id res chain seq x y z
N MET A 1 -9.46 -21.89 14.60
CA MET A 1 -10.93 -21.83 14.80
C MET A 1 -11.55 -20.74 13.90
N ASP A 2 -10.87 -20.35 12.82
CA ASP A 2 -11.05 -19.02 12.21
C ASP A 2 -11.73 -19.06 10.83
N HIS A 3 -11.83 -20.24 10.23
CA HIS A 3 -12.52 -20.42 8.95
C HIS A 3 -14.05 -20.52 9.08
N PHE A 4 -14.57 -20.87 10.27
CA PHE A 4 -16.01 -21.05 10.48
C PHE A 4 -16.74 -19.72 10.70
N PHE A 5 -16.05 -18.72 11.26
CA PHE A 5 -16.63 -17.41 11.58
C PHE A 5 -16.82 -16.54 10.33
N VAL A 6 -15.87 -16.60 9.37
CA VAL A 6 -15.92 -15.85 8.11
C VAL A 6 -17.04 -16.36 7.19
N LEU A 7 -17.28 -17.68 7.15
CA LEU A 7 -18.34 -18.30 6.34
C LEU A 7 -19.75 -18.04 6.90
N CYS A 8 -19.91 -17.95 8.22
CA CYS A 8 -21.18 -17.58 8.84
C CYS A 8 -21.56 -16.11 8.59
N MET A 9 -20.58 -15.20 8.64
CA MET A 9 -20.82 -13.76 8.46
C MET A 9 -21.12 -13.41 6.99
N GLY A 10 -20.44 -14.07 6.04
CA GLY A 10 -20.70 -13.90 4.60
C GLY A 10 -22.09 -14.39 4.14
N ARG A 11 -22.63 -15.46 4.75
CA ARG A 11 -24.00 -15.93 4.48
C ARG A 11 -25.07 -15.05 5.11
N MET A 12 -24.82 -14.46 6.29
CA MET A 12 -25.76 -13.51 6.91
C MET A 12 -25.86 -12.20 6.13
N LEU A 13 -24.75 -11.69 5.57
CA LEU A 13 -24.75 -10.47 4.77
C LEU A 13 -25.46 -10.62 3.42
N LYS A 14 -25.38 -11.81 2.79
CA LYS A 14 -26.07 -12.07 1.51
C LYS A 14 -27.59 -12.24 1.66
N ILE A 15 -28.06 -12.75 2.79
CA ILE A 15 -29.50 -12.87 3.09
C ILE A 15 -30.06 -11.53 3.61
N GLY A 16 -29.24 -10.72 4.29
CA GLY A 16 -29.63 -9.43 4.84
C GLY A 16 -29.72 -8.29 3.82
N PHE A 17 -29.07 -8.34 2.65
CA PHE A 17 -29.11 -7.23 1.70
C PHE A 17 -30.23 -7.36 0.65
N ASP A 18 -30.51 -8.58 0.19
CA ASP A 18 -31.49 -8.81 -0.89
C ASP A 18 -32.96 -8.77 -0.41
N TYR A 19 -33.21 -9.03 0.88
CA TYR A 19 -34.56 -9.03 1.46
C TYR A 19 -34.90 -7.83 2.35
N LEU A 20 -33.92 -7.13 2.95
CA LEU A 20 -34.23 -6.05 3.90
C LEU A 20 -34.39 -4.69 3.23
N GLY A 21 -33.65 -4.38 2.17
CA GLY A 21 -33.66 -3.04 1.55
C GLY A 21 -34.98 -2.69 0.86
N ILE A 22 -35.60 -3.66 0.17
CA ILE A 22 -36.81 -3.45 -0.62
C ILE A 22 -38.08 -3.69 0.22
N GLN A 23 -38.05 -4.65 1.15
CA GLN A 23 -39.19 -4.93 2.03
C GLN A 23 -39.41 -3.82 3.08
N PHE A 24 -38.34 -3.12 3.52
CA PHE A 24 -38.47 -1.95 4.41
C PHE A 24 -39.23 -0.80 3.75
N PHE A 25 -39.00 -0.56 2.46
CA PHE A 25 -39.66 0.52 1.73
C PHE A 25 -41.14 0.21 1.44
N VAL A 26 -41.45 -1.03 1.10
CA VAL A 26 -42.84 -1.44 0.79
C VAL A 26 -43.71 -1.50 2.04
N ASN A 27 -43.18 -1.94 3.19
CA ASN A 27 -43.94 -1.96 4.45
C ASN A 27 -44.16 -0.57 5.06
N PHE A 28 -43.37 0.44 4.69
CA PHE A 28 -43.56 1.81 5.17
C PHE A 28 -44.83 2.48 4.62
N ILE A 29 -45.28 2.08 3.42
CA ILE A 29 -46.46 2.66 2.75
C ILE A 29 -47.77 2.04 3.26
N LYS A 30 -47.75 0.84 3.85
CA LYS A 30 -48.94 0.09 4.30
C LYS A 30 -49.31 0.29 5.78
N MET A 31 -48.92 1.41 6.39
CA MET A 31 -49.24 1.75 7.80
C MET A 31 -50.10 3.01 7.92
N THR A 32 -51.24 3.05 7.24
CA THR A 32 -52.22 4.15 7.31
C THR A 32 -53.27 3.97 8.43
N GLY A 33 -52.87 3.43 9.60
CA GLY A 33 -53.86 3.11 10.64
C GLY A 33 -53.41 2.91 12.09
N MET A 34 -52.19 3.31 12.52
CA MET A 34 -51.79 3.21 13.94
C MET A 34 -51.11 4.49 14.44
N LYS A 35 -51.32 4.83 15.73
CA LYS A 35 -50.76 6.04 16.37
C LYS A 35 -49.24 6.12 16.17
N LYS A 36 -48.81 7.20 15.51
CA LYS A 36 -47.43 7.45 15.07
C LYS A 36 -46.53 7.73 16.25
N ILE A 37 -45.67 6.78 16.62
CA ILE A 37 -44.55 7.02 17.54
C ILE A 37 -43.30 7.15 16.66
N TYR A 38 -42.91 8.38 16.37
CA TYR A 38 -41.71 8.66 15.59
C TYR A 38 -40.49 8.39 16.48
N TYR A 39 -39.74 7.31 16.17
CA TYR A 39 -38.42 7.04 16.76
C TYR A 39 -37.38 8.01 16.14
N LEU A 40 -37.60 9.31 16.36
CA LEU A 40 -36.85 10.42 15.76
C LEU A 40 -35.35 10.40 16.16
N PRO A 41 -34.96 10.11 17.42
CA PRO A 41 -33.54 10.13 17.80
C PRO A 41 -32.72 9.05 17.09
N GLY A 42 -33.29 7.86 16.92
CA GLY A 42 -32.64 6.73 16.25
C GLY A 42 -32.43 6.98 14.75
N MET A 43 -33.42 7.57 14.07
CA MET A 43 -33.29 7.94 12.66
C MET A 43 -32.29 9.06 12.43
N ILE A 44 -32.28 10.08 13.31
CA ILE A 44 -31.25 11.13 13.27
C ILE A 44 -29.87 10.50 13.44
N SER A 45 -29.69 9.62 14.43
CA SER A 45 -28.41 8.94 14.66
C SER A 45 -27.98 8.06 13.48
N ALA A 46 -28.92 7.34 12.85
CA ALA A 46 -28.64 6.45 11.71
C ALA A 46 -28.18 7.19 10.45
N VAL A 47 -28.54 8.47 10.29
CA VAL A 47 -28.12 9.31 9.16
C VAL A 47 -26.88 10.12 9.53
N LEU A 48 -26.86 10.69 10.73
CA LEU A 48 -25.86 11.66 11.15
C LEU A 48 -24.51 10.99 11.49
N ILE A 49 -24.52 9.79 12.09
CA ILE A 49 -23.28 9.06 12.39
C ILE A 49 -22.51 8.69 11.11
N PRO A 50 -23.12 8.03 10.09
CA PRO A 50 -22.39 7.74 8.84
C PRO A 50 -21.86 8.98 8.13
N LEU A 51 -22.62 10.09 8.12
CA LEU A 51 -22.20 11.36 7.52
C LEU A 51 -20.98 11.95 8.24
N LEU A 52 -20.97 11.94 9.57
CA LEU A 52 -19.82 12.41 10.35
C LEU A 52 -18.59 11.53 10.14
N PHE A 53 -18.76 10.21 10.13
CA PHE A 53 -17.65 9.29 9.84
C PHE A 53 -17.11 9.45 8.42
N TRP A 54 -17.97 9.68 7.43
CA TRP A 54 -17.54 9.97 6.06
C TRP A 54 -16.74 11.28 5.98
N TYR A 55 -17.26 12.35 6.60
CA TYR A 55 -16.64 13.66 6.55
C TYR A 55 -15.29 13.70 7.28
N TYR A 56 -15.26 13.29 8.56
CA TYR A 56 -14.03 13.31 9.36
C TYR A 56 -13.08 12.17 9.02
N GLY A 57 -13.58 11.02 8.59
CA GLY A 57 -12.77 9.90 8.14
C GLY A 57 -11.98 10.25 6.89
N ASN A 58 -12.62 10.86 5.87
CA ASN A 58 -11.93 11.25 4.63
C ASN A 58 -10.81 12.27 4.87
N GLN A 59 -11.01 13.23 5.78
CA GLN A 59 -9.94 14.17 6.15
C GLN A 59 -8.72 13.45 6.73
N LYS A 60 -8.92 12.40 7.52
CA LYS A 60 -7.81 11.61 8.09
C LYS A 60 -7.10 10.73 7.06
N PHE A 61 -7.77 10.30 6.00
CA PHE A 61 -7.11 9.60 4.90
C PHE A 61 -6.19 10.52 4.09
N GLU A 62 -6.55 11.80 3.92
CA GLU A 62 -5.68 12.77 3.24
C GLU A 62 -4.45 13.16 4.07
N GLU A 63 -4.56 13.16 5.40
CA GLU A 63 -3.41 13.39 6.31
C GLU A 63 -2.40 12.23 6.29
N ILE A 64 -2.84 11.00 6.03
CA ILE A 64 -1.98 9.80 5.97
C ILE A 64 -1.38 9.68 4.57
N ASN A 65 -0.61 10.68 4.14
CA ASN A 65 0.20 10.59 2.92
C ASN A 65 1.54 9.89 3.23
N VAL A 66 1.47 8.65 3.72
CA VAL A 66 2.66 7.81 3.91
C VAL A 66 2.96 7.10 2.59
N SER A 67 3.90 7.67 1.83
CA SER A 67 4.49 6.97 0.69
C SER A 67 5.44 5.90 1.23
N VAL A 68 4.94 4.65 1.31
CA VAL A 68 5.75 3.49 1.68
C VAL A 68 6.36 2.91 0.42
N MET A 69 7.67 2.66 0.46
CA MET A 69 8.33 1.95 -0.62
C MET A 69 8.40 0.47 -0.29
N ASP A 70 7.78 -0.34 -1.14
CA ASP A 70 7.90 -1.79 -1.06
C ASP A 70 9.12 -2.24 -1.86
N ILE A 71 9.97 -3.07 -1.23
CA ILE A 71 11.19 -3.60 -1.85
C ILE A 71 11.12 -5.11 -1.74
N GLY A 72 10.91 -5.77 -2.88
CA GLY A 72 11.02 -7.22 -2.97
C GLY A 72 12.46 -7.67 -2.72
N LEU A 73 12.67 -8.51 -1.71
CA LEU A 73 13.96 -9.14 -1.48
C LEU A 73 14.12 -10.35 -2.41
N PRO A 74 15.26 -10.49 -3.13
CA PRO A 74 15.50 -11.64 -3.97
C PRO A 74 15.65 -12.92 -3.13
N ALA A 75 15.47 -14.07 -3.78
CA ALA A 75 15.75 -15.36 -3.14
C ALA A 75 17.22 -15.47 -2.71
N LYS A 76 17.47 -16.11 -1.56
CA LYS A 76 18.83 -16.34 -1.06
C LYS A 76 19.67 -17.13 -2.07
N LEU A 77 20.99 -16.92 -2.03
CA LEU A 77 21.94 -17.68 -2.84
C LEU A 77 21.78 -19.18 -2.57
N SER A 78 21.68 -19.97 -3.64
CA SER A 78 21.57 -21.42 -3.56
C SER A 78 22.90 -22.02 -3.08
N LYS A 79 22.83 -23.21 -2.45
CA LYS A 79 24.04 -23.87 -1.91
C LYS A 79 25.04 -24.24 -3.01
N ASP A 80 24.53 -24.58 -4.18
CA ASP A 80 25.25 -24.89 -5.41
C ASP A 80 25.70 -23.64 -6.18
N LYS A 81 25.34 -22.43 -5.71
CA LYS A 81 25.70 -21.12 -6.30
C LYS A 81 25.22 -20.93 -7.75
N SER A 82 24.22 -21.70 -8.18
CA SER A 82 23.63 -21.60 -9.52
C SER A 82 23.06 -20.22 -9.83
N ASN A 83 22.59 -19.48 -8.82
CA ASN A 83 22.06 -18.12 -8.97
C ASN A 83 23.07 -17.01 -8.62
N LEU A 84 24.39 -17.28 -8.59
CA LEU A 84 25.40 -16.28 -8.23
C LEU A 84 25.36 -15.03 -9.12
N ASN A 85 25.11 -15.21 -10.42
CA ASN A 85 25.02 -14.10 -11.38
C ASN A 85 23.80 -13.19 -11.15
N SER A 86 22.80 -13.65 -10.40
CA SER A 86 21.64 -12.86 -9.99
C SER A 86 21.85 -12.11 -8.67
N THR A 87 23.08 -12.13 -8.13
CA THR A 87 23.46 -11.42 -6.90
C THR A 87 24.44 -10.29 -7.20
N PHE A 88 24.64 -9.40 -6.23
CA PHE A 88 25.64 -8.34 -6.33
C PHE A 88 27.10 -8.85 -6.24
N GLU A 89 27.32 -10.12 -5.86
CA GLU A 89 28.67 -10.65 -5.60
C GLU A 89 29.67 -10.52 -6.76
N PRO A 90 29.30 -10.76 -8.04
CA PRO A 90 30.24 -10.59 -9.15
C PRO A 90 30.71 -9.14 -9.36
N LEU A 91 29.89 -8.17 -8.94
CA LEU A 91 30.15 -6.74 -9.13
C LEU A 91 30.94 -6.13 -7.98
N ARG A 92 30.96 -6.80 -6.83
CA ARG A 92 31.52 -6.30 -5.55
C ARG A 92 32.96 -5.76 -5.63
N ASN A 93 33.78 -6.32 -6.51
CA ASN A 93 35.21 -5.97 -6.64
C ASN A 93 35.50 -4.92 -7.73
N TRP A 94 34.48 -4.21 -8.21
CA TRP A 94 34.65 -3.12 -9.17
C TRP A 94 35.30 -1.89 -8.54
N ASP A 95 35.75 -0.96 -9.38
CA ASP A 95 36.35 0.31 -8.96
C ASP A 95 35.25 1.31 -8.60
N TYR A 96 34.96 1.44 -7.30
CA TYR A 96 33.90 2.29 -6.77
C TYR A 96 34.44 3.62 -6.23
N LYS A 97 33.87 4.73 -6.71
CA LYS A 97 34.02 6.03 -6.05
C LYS A 97 33.17 6.03 -4.78
N LYS A 98 33.80 6.22 -3.63
CA LYS A 98 33.12 6.22 -2.34
C LYS A 98 32.58 7.60 -1.99
N ILE A 99 31.31 7.67 -1.63
CA ILE A 99 30.63 8.90 -1.21
C ILE A 99 29.93 8.61 0.11
N LYS A 100 30.30 9.34 1.17
CA LYS A 100 29.65 9.21 2.48
C LYS A 100 28.38 10.04 2.51
N ILE A 101 27.27 9.43 2.93
CA ILE A 101 25.99 10.14 3.05
C ILE A 101 25.87 10.75 4.45
N GLU A 102 25.73 12.08 4.50
CA GLU A 102 25.45 12.77 5.75
C GLU A 102 24.04 12.41 6.28
N PRO A 103 23.92 11.97 7.55
CA PRO A 103 22.63 11.67 8.16
C PRO A 103 21.61 12.80 8.07
N GLY A 104 20.42 12.49 7.56
CA GLY A 104 19.29 13.41 7.43
C GLY A 104 19.42 14.43 6.29
N LYS A 105 20.52 14.40 5.51
CA LYS A 105 20.81 15.37 4.45
C LYS A 105 20.80 14.79 3.04
N GLY A 106 20.29 13.57 2.87
CA GLY A 106 20.21 12.94 1.55
C GLY A 106 19.56 13.85 0.50
N LYS A 107 18.40 14.43 0.84
CA LYS A 107 17.64 15.32 -0.05
C LYS A 107 18.35 16.65 -0.33
N GLU A 108 18.99 17.24 0.66
CA GLU A 108 19.72 18.51 0.51
C GLU A 108 20.91 18.35 -0.45
N ASN A 109 21.59 17.21 -0.38
CA ASN A 109 22.76 16.89 -1.20
C ASN A 109 22.41 16.20 -2.53
N SER A 110 21.13 16.00 -2.84
CA SER A 110 20.63 15.32 -4.05
C SER A 110 21.28 15.85 -5.34
N ASN A 111 21.39 17.17 -5.50
CA ASN A 111 22.01 17.79 -6.68
C ASN A 111 23.46 17.31 -6.90
N PHE A 112 24.23 17.16 -5.82
CA PHE A 112 25.59 16.65 -5.89
C PHE A 112 25.60 15.17 -6.30
N TYR A 113 24.77 14.32 -5.67
CA TYR A 113 24.70 12.90 -5.99
C TYR A 113 24.24 12.64 -7.44
N VAL A 114 23.22 13.37 -7.90
CA VAL A 114 22.75 13.37 -9.30
C VAL A 114 23.88 13.72 -10.26
N SER A 115 24.70 14.73 -9.92
CA SER A 115 25.83 15.13 -10.76
C SER A 115 26.91 14.04 -10.84
N GLU A 116 27.17 13.35 -9.73
CA GLU A 116 28.14 12.26 -9.65
C GLU A 116 27.72 11.04 -10.47
N VAL A 117 26.45 10.67 -10.41
CA VAL A 117 25.89 9.58 -11.24
C VAL A 117 25.94 9.95 -12.72
N LYS A 118 25.57 11.17 -13.10
CA LYS A 118 25.72 11.65 -14.48
C LYS A 118 27.18 11.63 -14.94
N ASN A 119 28.13 11.94 -14.07
CA ASN A 119 29.56 11.85 -14.38
C ASN A 119 30.04 10.39 -14.51
N LEU A 120 29.48 9.46 -13.74
CA LEU A 120 29.72 8.02 -13.93
C LEU A 120 29.25 7.58 -15.32
N GLN A 121 28.02 7.91 -15.69
CA GLN A 121 27.44 7.59 -17.00
C GLN A 121 28.27 8.17 -18.16
N LYS A 122 28.64 9.46 -18.09
CA LYS A 122 29.46 10.12 -19.11
C LYS A 122 30.86 9.51 -19.27
N ARG A 123 31.48 9.08 -18.17
CA ARG A 123 32.81 8.44 -18.21
C ARG A 123 32.76 7.06 -18.88
N ASN A 124 31.63 6.36 -18.77
CA ASN A 124 31.36 5.10 -19.47
C ASN A 124 32.52 4.08 -19.41
N LYS A 125 33.15 3.93 -18.23
CA LYS A 125 34.32 3.06 -18.04
C LYS A 125 33.87 1.72 -17.45
N LYS A 126 34.17 0.60 -18.12
CA LYS A 126 33.84 -0.76 -17.62
C LYS A 126 34.29 -0.98 -16.17
N ASN A 127 33.51 -1.78 -15.45
CA ASN A 127 33.79 -2.23 -14.07
C ASN A 127 34.03 -1.07 -13.09
N THR A 128 33.23 0.00 -13.23
CA THR A 128 33.25 1.14 -12.30
C THR A 128 31.87 1.44 -11.73
N GLY A 129 31.84 2.13 -10.61
CA GLY A 129 30.60 2.56 -9.98
C GLY A 129 30.79 3.64 -8.92
N ILE A 130 29.71 3.90 -8.19
CA ILE A 130 29.68 4.74 -6.99
C ILE A 130 29.16 3.89 -5.83
N GLU A 131 29.86 3.93 -4.71
CA GLU A 131 29.44 3.36 -3.43
C GLU A 131 28.99 4.51 -2.52
N PHE A 132 27.69 4.60 -2.28
CA PHE A 132 27.09 5.50 -1.32
C PHE A 132 27.05 4.82 0.06
N ILE A 133 27.92 5.31 0.94
CA ILE A 133 28.13 4.76 2.28
C ILE A 133 27.06 5.33 3.22
N LEU A 134 26.09 4.48 3.53
CA LEU A 134 25.10 4.70 4.57
C LEU A 134 25.59 4.06 5.87
N ASN A 135 25.30 4.71 6.99
CA ASN A 135 25.61 4.24 8.34
C ASN A 135 24.33 4.19 9.19
N LYS A 136 24.46 3.71 10.43
CA LYS A 136 23.34 3.51 11.36
C LYS A 136 22.57 4.79 11.71
N ASN A 137 23.15 5.96 11.51
CA ASN A 137 22.52 7.24 11.81
C ASN A 137 21.74 7.79 10.61
N ASN A 138 21.93 7.23 9.40
CA ASN A 138 21.17 7.63 8.23
C ASN A 138 19.69 7.25 8.39
N THR A 139 18.83 8.11 7.85
CA THR A 139 17.38 7.94 7.94
C THR A 139 16.83 7.20 6.72
N TYR A 140 15.60 6.69 6.83
CA TYR A 140 14.86 6.20 5.66
C TYR A 140 14.80 7.26 4.54
N GLY A 141 14.68 8.54 4.90
CA GLY A 141 14.68 9.65 3.94
C GLY A 141 15.98 9.79 3.16
N ASP A 142 17.13 9.46 3.77
CA ASP A 142 18.42 9.49 3.06
C ASP A 142 18.47 8.41 1.97
N PHE A 143 18.03 7.20 2.31
CA PHE A 143 17.96 6.09 1.36
C PHE A 143 16.94 6.34 0.24
N ALA A 144 15.73 6.79 0.60
CA ALA A 144 14.71 7.15 -0.37
C ALA A 144 15.17 8.28 -1.30
N SER A 145 15.96 9.23 -0.80
CA SER A 145 16.55 10.28 -1.63
C SER A 145 17.50 9.70 -2.68
N LEU A 146 18.37 8.75 -2.31
CA LEU A 146 19.28 8.12 -3.28
C LEU A 146 18.52 7.41 -4.41
N LEU A 147 17.40 6.74 -4.09
CA LEU A 147 16.56 6.10 -5.11
C LEU A 147 15.87 7.12 -6.02
N ASN A 148 15.40 8.24 -5.46
CA ASN A 148 14.91 9.36 -6.26
C ASN A 148 16.02 9.92 -7.16
N ASP A 149 17.25 10.02 -6.68
CA ASP A 149 18.39 10.48 -7.47
C ASP A 149 18.72 9.51 -8.61
N MET A 150 18.62 8.20 -8.37
CA MET A 150 18.74 7.19 -9.44
C MET A 150 17.63 7.35 -10.48
N ALA A 151 16.39 7.58 -10.05
CA ALA A 151 15.27 7.82 -10.96
C ALA A 151 15.45 9.10 -11.78
N ILE A 152 15.88 10.21 -11.17
CA ILE A 152 16.17 11.48 -11.85
C ILE A 152 17.26 11.32 -12.91
N THR A 153 18.24 10.46 -12.64
CA THR A 153 19.36 10.18 -13.53
C THR A 153 19.13 9.04 -14.51
N GLN A 154 17.93 8.43 -14.48
CA GLN A 154 17.60 7.23 -15.26
C GLN A 154 18.66 6.13 -15.09
N GLN A 155 19.20 6.02 -13.88
CA GLN A 155 20.20 5.03 -13.52
C GLN A 155 19.50 3.70 -13.20
N GLU A 156 19.53 2.78 -14.15
CA GLU A 156 18.82 1.49 -14.04
C GLU A 156 19.56 0.45 -13.20
N THR A 157 20.90 0.46 -13.23
CA THR A 157 21.69 -0.53 -12.49
C THR A 157 22.17 0.05 -11.16
N TYR A 158 21.55 -0.44 -10.08
CA TYR A 158 21.96 -0.16 -8.71
C TYR A 158 21.61 -1.34 -7.81
N ALA A 159 22.25 -1.41 -6.64
CA ALA A 159 22.05 -2.46 -5.66
C ALA A 159 22.11 -1.91 -4.24
N TYR A 160 21.29 -2.46 -3.36
CA TYR A 160 21.36 -2.21 -1.92
C TYR A 160 21.88 -3.44 -1.20
N ASP A 161 23.07 -3.35 -0.60
CA ASP A 161 23.79 -4.49 -0.03
C ASP A 161 23.40 -4.74 1.43
N LEU A 162 22.13 -5.14 1.62
CA LEU A 162 21.50 -5.34 2.93
C LEU A 162 22.23 -6.32 3.86
N GLU A 163 22.82 -7.38 3.32
CA GLU A 163 23.37 -8.48 4.13
C GLU A 163 24.78 -8.21 4.66
N LYS A 164 25.54 -7.29 4.03
CA LYS A 164 26.96 -7.08 4.37
C LYS A 164 27.27 -5.67 4.81
N THR A 165 27.16 -4.71 3.90
CA THR A 165 27.61 -3.33 4.17
C THR A 165 26.48 -2.41 4.59
N GLY A 166 25.25 -2.67 4.13
CA GLY A 166 24.16 -1.71 4.22
C GLY A 166 24.39 -0.46 3.37
N HIS A 167 25.30 -0.53 2.39
CA HIS A 167 25.58 0.57 1.48
C HIS A 167 24.76 0.44 0.19
N PHE A 168 24.63 1.56 -0.52
CA PHE A 168 23.94 1.64 -1.79
C PHE A 168 24.94 1.81 -2.93
N PHE A 169 24.84 1.01 -3.97
CA PHE A 169 25.79 0.95 -5.08
C PHE A 169 25.10 1.33 -6.39
N ALA A 170 25.69 2.23 -7.15
CA ALA A 170 25.28 2.51 -8.53
C ALA A 170 26.41 2.08 -9.47
N THR A 171 26.11 1.20 -10.42
CA THR A 171 27.09 0.69 -11.39
C THR A 171 27.02 1.43 -12.71
N VAL A 172 28.11 1.45 -13.47
CA VAL A 172 28.06 2.01 -14.82
C VAL A 172 27.21 1.14 -15.75
N ASN A 173 26.27 1.76 -16.48
CA ASN A 173 25.61 1.15 -17.63
C ASN A 173 26.56 1.28 -18.83
N TYR A 174 27.52 0.36 -18.95
CA TYR A 174 28.54 0.46 -20.00
C TYR A 174 27.93 0.31 -21.39
N ILE A 175 28.17 1.30 -22.25
CA ILE A 175 27.80 1.28 -23.67
C ILE A 175 29.08 1.11 -24.48
N ASP A 176 29.18 0.05 -25.29
CA ASP A 176 30.37 -0.13 -26.12
C ASP A 176 30.35 0.84 -27.31
N PRO A 177 31.36 1.72 -27.46
CA PRO A 177 31.39 2.69 -28.55
C PRO A 177 31.61 2.06 -29.93
N ASN A 178 32.07 0.80 -29.98
CA ASN A 178 32.38 0.10 -31.23
C ASN A 178 31.30 -0.91 -31.65
N ILE A 179 30.20 -1.02 -30.88
CA ILE A 179 29.04 -1.81 -31.31
C ILE A 179 28.33 -0.99 -32.38
N GLU A 180 28.30 -1.49 -33.62
CA GLU A 180 27.27 -1.07 -34.57
C GLU A 180 25.93 -1.25 -33.88
N GLU A 181 25.11 -0.20 -33.79
CA GLU A 181 23.78 -0.25 -33.19
C GLU A 181 23.04 -1.47 -33.75
N PHE A 182 23.05 -2.56 -33.01
CA PHE A 182 22.11 -3.61 -33.29
C PHE A 182 20.76 -2.97 -33.00
N LYS A 183 20.01 -2.71 -34.06
CA LYS A 183 18.57 -2.41 -34.01
C LYS A 183 17.84 -3.64 -33.48
N TYR A 184 18.14 -4.05 -32.27
CA TYR A 184 17.18 -4.80 -31.49
C TYR A 184 16.17 -3.75 -31.07
N GLU A 185 14.93 -3.90 -31.53
CA GLU A 185 13.80 -3.22 -30.89
C GLU A 185 13.94 -3.52 -29.40
N CYS A 186 14.20 -2.49 -28.62
CA CYS A 186 14.28 -2.68 -27.19
C CYS A 186 12.86 -2.94 -26.69
N PHE A 187 12.52 -4.23 -26.61
CA PHE A 187 11.19 -4.71 -26.23
C PHE A 187 10.75 -4.20 -24.86
N LEU A 188 11.68 -3.76 -24.01
CA LEU A 188 11.43 -3.30 -22.64
C LEU A 188 11.86 -1.85 -22.36
N CYS A 189 12.46 -1.11 -23.32
CA CYS A 189 12.90 0.29 -23.07
C CYS A 189 11.74 1.29 -23.12
N HIS A 190 10.62 0.89 -23.73
CA HIS A 190 9.36 1.60 -23.67
C HIS A 190 8.35 0.86 -22.81
N ASP A 191 8.81 -0.06 -21.96
CA ASP A 191 7.96 -0.53 -20.89
C ASP A 191 7.64 0.68 -20.03
N VAL A 192 6.43 1.20 -20.24
CA VAL A 192 5.70 1.88 -19.20
C VAL A 192 5.86 0.98 -18.00
N ILE A 193 6.35 1.50 -16.87
CA ILE A 193 6.12 0.86 -15.57
C ILE A 193 4.63 0.58 -15.59
N SER A 194 4.29 -0.68 -15.88
CA SER A 194 2.99 -1.21 -15.57
C SER A 194 2.95 -0.95 -14.08
N LEU A 195 2.26 0.13 -13.69
CA LEU A 195 1.47 0.14 -12.48
C LEU A 195 0.62 -1.11 -12.65
N ASN A 196 1.21 -2.28 -12.33
CA ASN A 196 0.59 -3.59 -12.40
C ASN A 196 -0.72 -3.36 -11.72
N GLU A 197 -1.80 -3.27 -12.52
CA GLU A 197 -3.00 -2.51 -12.19
C GLU A 197 -3.20 -2.56 -10.70
N VAL A 198 -2.75 -1.52 -9.98
CA VAL A 198 -2.52 -1.54 -8.53
C VAL A 198 -3.61 -2.38 -7.92
N TYR A 199 -3.28 -3.63 -7.57
CA TYR A 199 -4.20 -4.77 -7.46
C TYR A 199 -5.64 -4.25 -7.39
N LYS A 200 -6.33 -4.11 -8.53
CA LYS A 200 -7.51 -3.21 -8.63
C LYS A 200 -8.57 -3.70 -7.65
N LEU A 201 -8.51 -3.18 -6.42
CA LEU A 201 -9.13 -3.81 -5.26
C LEU A 201 -10.60 -3.87 -5.58
N ASN A 202 -11.12 -5.08 -5.73
CA ASN A 202 -12.52 -5.24 -6.01
C ASN A 202 -13.28 -4.74 -4.77
N LEU A 203 -14.57 -4.42 -4.89
CA LEU A 203 -15.33 -3.85 -3.75
C LEU A 203 -15.16 -4.72 -2.48
N PHE A 204 -15.10 -6.03 -2.66
CA PHE A 204 -14.86 -7.00 -1.60
C PHE A 204 -13.49 -6.85 -0.94
N ASP A 205 -12.41 -6.69 -1.72
CA ASP A 205 -11.06 -6.53 -1.18
C ASP A 205 -10.92 -5.20 -0.44
N LYS A 206 -11.57 -4.14 -0.92
CA LYS A 206 -11.62 -2.84 -0.21
C LYS A 206 -12.33 -2.95 1.14
N ILE A 207 -13.46 -3.66 1.18
CA ILE A 207 -14.19 -3.90 2.43
C ILE A 207 -13.34 -4.75 3.38
N GLN A 208 -12.68 -5.79 2.87
CA GLN A 208 -11.83 -6.65 3.69
C GLN A 208 -10.63 -5.88 4.26
N GLN A 209 -9.94 -5.09 3.45
CA GLN A 209 -8.84 -4.22 3.90
C GLN A 209 -9.32 -3.20 4.94
N PHE A 210 -10.47 -2.58 4.72
CA PHE A 210 -11.09 -1.66 5.69
C PHE A 210 -11.37 -2.37 7.03
N LEU A 211 -11.94 -3.57 7.00
CA LEU A 211 -12.21 -4.38 8.20
C LEU A 211 -10.94 -4.80 8.93
N ILE A 212 -9.88 -5.18 8.23
CA ILE A 212 -8.60 -5.59 8.85
C ILE A 212 -7.91 -4.41 9.53
N ASN A 213 -8.02 -3.21 8.96
CA ASN A 213 -7.33 -2.01 9.45
C ASN A 213 -8.11 -1.28 10.57
N LEU A 214 -9.30 -1.74 10.93
CA LEU A 214 -10.09 -1.15 12.02
C LEU A 214 -9.45 -1.48 13.38
N PRO A 215 -9.28 -0.49 14.27
CA PRO A 215 -8.77 -0.73 15.62
C PRO A 215 -9.75 -1.61 16.42
N LYS A 216 -9.23 -2.34 17.42
CA LYS A 216 -10.03 -3.29 18.23
C LYS A 216 -11.25 -2.62 18.86
N GLU A 217 -11.10 -1.35 19.23
CA GLU A 217 -12.12 -0.47 19.80
C GLU A 217 -13.32 -0.28 18.86
N ALA A 218 -13.07 -0.20 17.56
CA ALA A 218 -14.13 -0.03 16.57
C ALA A 218 -15.03 -1.27 16.44
N PHE A 219 -14.48 -2.47 16.67
CA PHE A 219 -15.28 -3.70 16.71
C PHE A 219 -16.24 -3.73 17.91
N TYR A 220 -15.85 -3.18 19.07
CA TYR A 220 -16.75 -3.06 20.22
C TYR A 220 -17.90 -2.08 19.94
N ILE A 221 -17.63 -0.97 19.25
CA ILE A 221 -18.66 -0.01 18.84
C ILE A 221 -19.64 -0.64 17.84
N MET A 222 -19.12 -1.35 16.83
CA MET A 222 -19.93 -2.04 15.83
C MET A 222 -20.80 -3.14 16.47
N PHE A 223 -20.22 -3.93 17.38
CA PHE A 223 -20.95 -4.96 18.11
C PHE A 223 -22.02 -4.36 19.03
N GLY A 224 -21.69 -3.29 19.75
CA GLY A 224 -22.65 -2.57 20.60
C GLY A 224 -23.82 -1.99 19.80
N PHE A 225 -23.54 -1.41 18.63
CA PHE A 225 -24.58 -0.93 17.72
C PHE A 225 -25.49 -2.07 17.26
N LEU A 226 -24.93 -3.19 16.78
CA LEU A 226 -25.71 -4.36 16.35
C LEU A 226 -26.53 -4.97 17.49
N PHE A 227 -25.99 -5.00 18.70
CA PHE A 227 -26.69 -5.47 19.89
C PHE A 227 -27.91 -4.60 20.20
N LEU A 228 -27.74 -3.27 20.18
CA LEU A 228 -28.84 -2.31 20.38
C LEU A 228 -29.89 -2.39 19.26
N VAL A 229 -29.48 -2.63 18.02
CA VAL A 229 -30.41 -2.85 16.89
C VAL A 229 -31.21 -4.15 17.08
N ASN A 230 -30.60 -5.23 17.56
CA ASN A 230 -31.33 -6.47 17.84
C ASN A 230 -32.34 -6.28 18.99
N ILE A 231 -31.97 -5.55 20.05
CA ILE A 231 -32.88 -5.21 21.14
C ILE A 231 -34.03 -4.33 20.65
N SER A 232 -33.76 -3.33 19.81
CA SER A 232 -34.83 -2.46 19.30
C SER A 232 -35.80 -3.22 18.40
N MET A 233 -35.32 -4.17 17.60
CA MET A 233 -36.18 -5.06 16.79
C MET A 233 -37.05 -5.99 17.66
N LEU A 234 -36.53 -6.50 18.79
CA LEU A 234 -37.31 -7.27 19.76
C LEU A 234 -38.40 -6.43 20.43
N SER A 235 -38.08 -5.21 20.84
CA SER A 235 -39.04 -4.26 21.43
C SER A 235 -40.19 -3.91 20.47
N ILE A 236 -39.91 -3.81 19.17
CA ILE A 236 -40.92 -3.62 18.14
C ILE A 236 -41.79 -4.87 18.00
N LYS A 237 -41.18 -6.07 17.96
CA LYS A 237 -41.90 -7.35 17.81
C LYS A 237 -42.86 -7.63 18.97
N GLU A 238 -42.43 -7.40 20.21
CA GLU A 238 -43.26 -7.57 21.41
C GLU A 238 -44.49 -6.65 21.40
N ARG A 239 -44.35 -5.42 20.91
CA ARG A 239 -45.47 -4.47 20.77
C ARG A 239 -46.53 -4.89 19.76
N PHE A 240 -46.13 -5.58 18.69
CA PHE A 240 -47.06 -6.08 17.68
C PHE A 240 -47.75 -7.39 18.07
N GLN A 241 -47.18 -8.16 19.00
CA GLN A 241 -47.79 -9.40 19.51
C GLN A 241 -48.80 -9.15 20.64
N MET A 242 -48.71 -8.04 21.36
CA MET A 242 -49.66 -7.65 22.43
C MET A 242 -51.00 -7.10 21.91
N HIS A 243 -51.20 -7.04 20.60
CA HIS A 243 -52.41 -6.53 19.94
C HIS A 243 -53.24 -7.61 19.23
N TYR A 244 -53.01 -8.88 19.55
CA TYR A 244 -53.87 -10.02 19.18
C TYR A 244 -54.37 -10.74 20.43
#